data_AF-A0A352TAL9-F1
#
_entry.id   AF-A0A352TAL9-F1
#
_cell.length_a   1.000
_cell.length_b   1.000
_cell.length_c   1.000
_cell.angle_alpha   90.00
_cell.angle_beta   90.00
_cell.angle_gamma   90.00
#
_symmetry.space_group_name_H-M   'P 1'
#
loop_
_entity.id
_entity.type
_entity.pdbx_description
1 polymer ?
#
loop_
_entity_poly.entity_id
_entity_poly.type
_entity_poly.pdbx_seq_one_letter_code
_entity_poly.pdbx_strand_id
1 'polypeptide(L)'
;MAKTKYVYFFGDGDAEGDESMRAELGGKGANLAQMAKKPLSLPVPSGFTISTDVCQAYYKLGKDYPAGLKEEVAKYLAKLEKSMGKKLGDEHDPLLVSVRSGAAISMPGMMDTILNLGLNDKSVLGLAHKTDNPRFAWDAYRRFIQMFGDVAMGVEHAKFEAIIDEVKSHRGIKQDTELNVNELQEIVQKYKVLYKNEKGEDFPQDPKAQMWAAIGAVFGSWMNPRAIKYRELNNIKEGALKGTAVTVMAMVFGNKGETSGTGVCFSRDPSNGDKIFMGEYLMNAQGED
;
A
#
# COMPACT_ATOMS: atom_id res chain seq x y z
N MET A 1 -24.49 24.34 -3.56
CA MET A 1 -23.02 24.19 -3.54
C MET A 1 -22.68 22.95 -4.33
N ALA A 2 -21.69 22.99 -5.23
CA ALA A 2 -21.28 21.79 -5.96
C ALA A 2 -20.80 20.72 -4.96
N LYS A 3 -21.19 19.46 -5.17
CA LYS A 3 -20.76 18.34 -4.34
C LYS A 3 -19.24 18.18 -4.46
N THR A 4 -18.50 18.31 -3.35
CA THR A 4 -17.05 18.07 -3.32
C THR A 4 -16.77 16.64 -3.75
N LYS A 5 -15.89 16.46 -4.73
CA LYS A 5 -15.40 15.15 -5.18
C LYS A 5 -14.19 14.77 -4.33
N TYR A 6 -14.18 13.55 -3.80
CA TYR A 6 -13.13 13.11 -2.89
C TYR A 6 -12.19 12.07 -3.51
N VAL A 7 -12.65 11.31 -4.51
CA VAL A 7 -11.91 10.17 -5.04
C VAL A 7 -11.72 10.30 -6.55
N TYR A 8 -10.50 10.03 -7.02
CA TYR A 8 -10.06 10.26 -8.39
C TYR A 8 -9.42 9.00 -8.97
N PHE A 9 -10.02 8.42 -10.01
CA PHE A 9 -9.49 7.20 -10.64
C PHE A 9 -8.34 7.49 -11.60
N PHE A 10 -7.44 6.52 -11.76
CA PHE A 10 -6.44 6.45 -12.83
C PHE A 10 -6.29 5.01 -13.29
N GLY A 11 -6.13 4.77 -14.59
CA GLY A 11 -6.02 3.43 -15.17
C GLY A 11 -6.79 3.28 -16.48
N ASP A 12 -6.64 2.15 -17.15
CA ASP A 12 -7.28 1.86 -18.45
C ASP A 12 -7.02 2.93 -19.55
N GLY A 13 -5.86 3.58 -19.51
CA GLY A 13 -5.46 4.60 -20.48
C GLY A 13 -6.14 5.96 -20.31
N ASP A 14 -6.74 6.24 -19.15
CA ASP A 14 -7.22 7.58 -18.79
C ASP A 14 -7.10 7.86 -17.27
N ALA A 15 -7.30 9.11 -16.86
CA ALA A 15 -7.35 9.48 -15.45
C ALA A 15 -8.26 10.70 -15.18
N GLU A 16 -8.86 10.72 -13.99
CA GLU A 16 -9.74 11.79 -13.53
C GLU A 16 -8.98 12.97 -12.91
N GLY A 17 -7.65 12.98 -13.00
CA GLY A 17 -6.75 14.05 -12.56
C GLY A 17 -5.46 14.06 -13.37
N ASP A 18 -4.53 14.93 -13.01
CA ASP A 18 -3.23 15.06 -13.66
C ASP A 18 -2.23 15.80 -12.74
N GLU A 19 -1.03 16.10 -13.27
CA GLU A 19 0.04 16.76 -12.51
C GLU A 19 -0.38 18.14 -11.95
N SER A 20 -1.33 18.84 -12.57
CA SER A 20 -1.79 20.15 -12.08
C SER A 20 -2.51 20.06 -10.73
N MET A 21 -3.05 18.88 -10.40
CA MET A 21 -3.82 18.61 -9.18
C MET A 21 -2.94 18.14 -8.01
N ARG A 22 -1.67 18.55 -7.97
CA ARG A 22 -0.72 18.16 -6.91
C ARG A 22 -1.18 18.54 -5.51
N ALA A 23 -1.90 19.65 -5.34
CA ALA A 23 -2.41 20.06 -4.05
C ALA A 23 -3.52 19.13 -3.53
N GLU A 24 -4.37 18.64 -4.44
CA GLU A 24 -5.52 17.79 -4.17
C GLU A 24 -5.14 16.30 -4.08
N LEU A 25 -4.31 15.80 -4.99
CA LEU A 25 -3.98 14.36 -5.13
C LEU A 25 -2.64 13.98 -4.51
N GLY A 26 -1.89 14.96 -4.00
CA GLY A 26 -0.51 14.78 -3.63
C GLY A 26 0.40 14.54 -4.83
N GLY A 27 1.72 14.56 -4.61
CA GLY A 27 2.70 14.33 -5.67
C GLY A 27 2.58 12.95 -6.32
N LYS A 28 2.37 11.90 -5.51
CA LYS A 28 2.23 10.53 -6.03
C LYS A 28 0.95 10.34 -6.83
N GLY A 29 -0.20 10.72 -6.29
CA GLY A 29 -1.48 10.58 -6.97
C GLY A 29 -1.55 11.38 -8.26
N ALA A 30 -1.06 12.62 -8.24
CA ALA A 30 -0.99 13.48 -9.43
C ALA A 30 -0.07 12.89 -10.52
N ASN A 31 1.10 12.37 -10.15
CA ASN A 31 2.01 11.74 -11.11
C ASN A 31 1.44 10.43 -11.69
N LEU A 32 0.81 9.58 -10.86
CA LEU A 32 0.14 8.36 -11.34
C LEU A 32 -0.98 8.68 -12.32
N ALA A 33 -1.79 9.69 -12.01
CA ALA A 33 -2.83 10.16 -12.91
C ALA A 33 -2.24 10.71 -14.22
N GLN A 34 -1.19 11.53 -14.15
CA GLN A 34 -0.50 12.05 -15.33
C GLN A 34 0.05 10.94 -16.22
N MET A 35 0.71 9.94 -15.64
CA MET A 35 1.26 8.80 -16.38
C MET A 35 0.18 7.96 -17.07
N ALA A 36 -0.96 7.73 -16.39
CA ALA A 36 -2.07 6.94 -16.94
C ALA A 36 -2.89 7.71 -18.00
N LYS A 37 -2.96 9.04 -17.91
CA LYS A 37 -3.76 9.91 -18.78
C LYS A 37 -3.17 10.03 -20.18
N LYS A 38 -4.05 10.25 -21.17
CA LYS A 38 -3.62 10.61 -22.52
C LYS A 38 -2.94 11.99 -22.55
N PRO A 39 -1.89 12.18 -23.37
CA PRO A 39 -1.39 11.25 -24.38
C PRO A 39 -0.37 10.21 -23.87
N LEU A 40 0.12 10.30 -22.63
CA LEU A 40 1.20 9.43 -22.14
C LEU A 40 0.82 7.94 -22.10
N SER A 41 -0.34 7.61 -21.55
CA SER A 41 -0.91 6.25 -21.52
C SER A 41 0.08 5.15 -21.11
N LEU A 42 0.94 5.45 -20.12
CA LEU A 42 1.93 4.49 -19.62
C LEU A 42 1.22 3.32 -18.91
N PRO A 43 1.86 2.13 -18.84
CA PRO A 43 1.28 0.94 -18.23
C PRO A 43 1.27 1.03 -16.69
N VAL A 44 0.49 1.95 -16.16
CA VAL A 44 0.28 2.16 -14.73
C VAL A 44 -0.82 1.20 -14.25
N PRO A 45 -0.59 0.38 -13.19
CA PRO A 45 -1.65 -0.41 -12.59
C PRO A 45 -2.82 0.47 -12.15
N SER A 46 -4.05 0.06 -12.47
CA SER A 46 -5.24 0.84 -12.17
C SER A 46 -5.40 1.08 -10.66
N GLY A 47 -6.02 2.21 -10.31
CA GLY A 47 -6.22 2.60 -8.93
C GLY A 47 -7.04 3.87 -8.80
N PHE A 48 -7.11 4.38 -7.58
CA PHE A 48 -7.71 5.67 -7.29
C PHE A 48 -7.00 6.39 -6.14
N THR A 49 -7.09 7.71 -6.14
CA THR A 49 -6.55 8.57 -5.09
C THR A 49 -7.68 9.27 -4.34
N ILE A 50 -7.68 9.15 -3.02
CA ILE A 50 -8.52 9.89 -2.09
C ILE A 50 -7.79 11.20 -1.76
N SER A 51 -8.45 12.33 -1.98
CA SER A 51 -7.81 13.65 -1.97
C SER A 51 -7.35 14.10 -0.58
N THR A 52 -6.42 15.06 -0.56
CA THR A 52 -5.94 15.74 0.65
C THR A 52 -7.06 16.50 1.38
N ASP A 53 -8.14 16.87 0.68
CA ASP A 53 -9.33 17.47 1.30
C ASP A 53 -9.99 16.51 2.32
N VAL A 54 -9.94 15.21 2.05
CA VAL A 54 -10.43 14.19 2.98
C VAL A 54 -9.57 14.13 4.23
N CYS A 55 -8.24 14.23 4.10
CA CYS A 55 -7.34 14.30 5.25
C CYS A 55 -7.62 15.53 6.11
N GLN A 56 -7.84 16.70 5.48
CA GLN A 56 -8.22 17.90 6.21
C GLN A 56 -9.57 17.74 6.93
N ALA A 57 -10.58 17.18 6.24
CA ALA A 57 -11.89 16.90 6.83
C ALA A 57 -11.78 15.89 7.99
N TYR A 58 -10.94 14.86 7.83
CA TYR A 58 -10.69 13.83 8.84
C TYR A 58 -10.26 14.44 10.17
N TYR A 59 -9.29 15.35 10.17
CA TYR A 59 -8.88 16.04 11.40
C TYR A 59 -9.93 17.04 11.92
N LYS A 60 -10.62 17.77 11.03
CA LYS A 60 -11.69 18.71 11.43
C LYS A 60 -12.88 18.02 12.09
N LEU A 61 -13.17 16.78 11.70
CA LEU A 61 -14.29 15.97 12.21
C LEU A 61 -13.87 15.08 13.39
N GLY A 62 -12.70 15.30 13.99
CA GLY A 62 -12.26 14.51 15.15
C GLY A 62 -11.84 13.08 14.80
N LYS A 63 -11.16 12.92 13.66
CA LYS A 63 -10.73 11.62 13.10
C LYS A 63 -11.87 10.76 12.55
N ASP A 64 -12.90 11.41 12.00
CA ASP A 64 -14.00 10.76 11.28
C ASP A 64 -14.09 11.25 9.83
N TYR A 65 -14.76 10.49 8.96
CA TYR A 65 -14.80 10.76 7.53
C TYR A 65 -15.94 11.70 7.12
N PRO A 66 -15.75 12.53 6.08
CA PRO A 66 -16.85 13.33 5.54
C PRO A 66 -17.95 12.44 4.97
N ALA A 67 -19.21 12.88 5.12
CA ALA A 67 -20.38 12.19 4.60
C ALA A 67 -20.25 11.96 3.08
N GLY A 68 -20.66 10.77 2.61
CA GLY A 68 -20.57 10.39 1.20
C GLY A 68 -19.24 9.76 0.77
N LEU A 69 -18.18 9.85 1.60
CA LEU A 69 -16.87 9.27 1.24
C LEU A 69 -16.95 7.75 1.10
N LYS A 70 -17.67 7.06 1.99
CA LYS A 70 -17.74 5.60 1.98
C LYS A 70 -18.36 5.08 0.69
N GLU A 71 -19.44 5.72 0.26
CA GLU A 71 -20.15 5.42 -0.98
C GLU A 71 -19.29 5.73 -2.21
N GLU A 72 -18.54 6.83 -2.18
CA GLU A 72 -17.63 7.20 -3.26
C GLU A 72 -16.46 6.22 -3.39
N VAL A 73 -15.79 5.87 -2.28
CA VAL A 73 -14.74 4.84 -2.26
C VAL A 73 -15.27 3.49 -2.75
N ALA A 74 -16.48 3.08 -2.31
CA ALA A 74 -17.08 1.83 -2.78
C ALA A 74 -17.35 1.84 -4.30
N LYS A 75 -17.78 2.97 -4.86
CA LYS A 75 -17.96 3.15 -6.31
C LYS A 75 -16.64 2.99 -7.07
N TYR A 76 -15.56 3.59 -6.57
CA TYR A 76 -14.25 3.52 -7.22
C TYR A 76 -13.54 2.19 -7.03
N LEU A 77 -13.78 1.50 -5.90
CA LEU A 77 -13.37 0.11 -5.72
C LEU A 77 -14.06 -0.79 -6.75
N ALA A 78 -15.37 -0.64 -6.96
CA ALA A 78 -16.08 -1.40 -7.98
C ALA A 78 -15.57 -1.11 -9.41
N LYS A 79 -15.18 0.14 -9.69
CA LYS A 79 -14.52 0.52 -10.95
C LYS A 79 -13.16 -0.17 -11.10
N LEU A 80 -12.35 -0.20 -10.03
CA LEU A 80 -11.07 -0.90 -10.01
C LEU A 80 -11.23 -2.42 -10.23
N GLU A 81 -12.17 -3.05 -9.53
CA GLU A 81 -12.51 -4.46 -9.71
C GLU A 81 -12.90 -4.78 -11.14
N LYS A 82 -13.69 -3.91 -11.78
CA LYS A 82 -14.08 -4.05 -13.19
C LYS A 82 -12.89 -3.92 -14.13
N SER A 83 -12.03 -2.92 -13.92
CA SER A 83 -10.80 -2.70 -14.70
C SER A 83 -9.87 -3.92 -14.63
N MET A 84 -9.70 -4.47 -13.43
CA MET A 84 -8.81 -5.61 -13.20
C MET A 84 -9.44 -6.97 -13.52
N GLY A 85 -10.77 -7.04 -13.71
CA GLY A 85 -11.50 -8.31 -13.88
C GLY A 85 -11.47 -9.21 -12.65
N LYS A 86 -11.29 -8.64 -11.44
CA LYS A 86 -11.08 -9.36 -10.18
C LYS A 86 -11.87 -8.73 -9.04
N LYS A 87 -12.05 -9.44 -7.93
CA LYS A 87 -12.74 -8.95 -6.72
C LYS A 87 -11.78 -8.84 -5.54
N LEU A 88 -11.93 -7.79 -4.74
CA LEU A 88 -11.03 -7.51 -3.60
C LEU A 88 -11.09 -8.68 -2.60
N GLY A 89 -9.95 -9.38 -2.45
CA GLY A 89 -9.83 -10.55 -1.57
C GLY A 89 -10.72 -11.73 -1.94
N ASP A 90 -10.99 -11.93 -3.23
CA ASP A 90 -11.66 -13.12 -3.76
C ASP A 90 -10.91 -14.43 -3.40
N GLU A 91 -11.65 -15.51 -3.20
CA GLU A 91 -11.08 -16.81 -2.80
C GLU A 91 -10.44 -17.60 -3.95
N HIS A 92 -10.68 -17.22 -5.21
CA HIS A 92 -10.17 -17.90 -6.39
C HIS A 92 -9.21 -17.06 -7.22
N ASP A 93 -9.49 -15.77 -7.42
CA ASP A 93 -8.63 -14.83 -8.14
C ASP A 93 -8.62 -13.45 -7.47
N PRO A 94 -7.90 -13.31 -6.34
CA PRO A 94 -7.97 -12.09 -5.55
C PRO A 94 -7.41 -10.88 -6.31
N LEU A 95 -8.19 -9.79 -6.31
CA LEU A 95 -7.63 -8.46 -6.40
C LEU A 95 -6.97 -8.15 -5.06
N LEU A 96 -5.68 -7.85 -5.10
CA LEU A 96 -4.93 -7.28 -3.99
C LEU A 96 -4.57 -5.84 -4.32
N VAL A 97 -4.53 -4.98 -3.31
CA VAL A 97 -4.21 -3.56 -3.48
C VAL A 97 -3.07 -3.14 -2.56
N SER A 98 -2.36 -2.10 -2.97
CA SER A 98 -1.50 -1.31 -2.07
C SER A 98 -2.24 -0.05 -1.65
N VAL A 99 -2.01 0.38 -0.41
CA VAL A 99 -2.48 1.64 0.14
C VAL A 99 -1.26 2.49 0.46
N ARG A 100 -1.12 3.62 -0.25
CA ARG A 100 0.08 4.45 -0.24
C ARG A 100 -0.27 5.90 0.07
N SER A 101 0.49 6.48 0.98
CA SER A 101 0.44 7.90 1.32
C SER A 101 1.11 8.79 0.27
N GLY A 102 0.57 10.00 0.09
CA GLY A 102 1.15 11.00 -0.82
C GLY A 102 0.72 12.42 -0.49
N ALA A 103 1.60 13.22 0.11
CA ALA A 103 1.40 14.66 0.28
C ALA A 103 1.79 15.44 -0.99
N ALA A 104 1.40 16.71 -1.09
CA ALA A 104 1.73 17.57 -2.24
C ALA A 104 3.25 17.80 -2.36
N ILE A 105 3.94 17.88 -1.22
CA ILE A 105 5.39 17.94 -1.12
C ILE A 105 5.91 16.54 -0.75
N SER A 106 6.98 16.10 -1.40
CA SER A 106 7.58 14.78 -1.12
C SER A 106 8.12 14.73 0.31
N MET A 107 7.75 13.67 1.03
CA MET A 107 8.19 13.38 2.40
C MET A 107 8.71 11.93 2.46
N PRO A 108 9.92 11.65 1.94
CA PRO A 108 10.46 10.30 1.83
C PRO A 108 10.67 9.67 3.21
N GLY A 109 10.27 8.40 3.37
CA GLY A 109 10.39 7.64 4.63
C GLY A 109 9.49 8.11 5.78
N MET A 110 8.65 9.14 5.56
CA MET A 110 7.84 9.73 6.65
C MET A 110 6.44 9.15 6.75
N MET A 111 5.96 8.52 5.68
CA MET A 111 4.58 8.10 5.57
C MET A 111 4.45 6.63 5.19
N ASP A 112 3.38 6.06 5.68
CA ASP A 112 3.13 4.64 5.69
C ASP A 112 2.66 4.10 4.34
N THR A 113 3.00 2.85 4.06
CA THR A 113 2.56 2.07 2.89
C THR A 113 2.19 0.67 3.36
N ILE A 114 1.09 0.14 2.85
CA ILE A 114 0.63 -1.22 3.11
C ILE A 114 0.49 -1.92 1.76
N LEU A 115 1.19 -3.03 1.58
CA LEU A 115 1.12 -3.87 0.39
C LEU A 115 0.22 -5.09 0.64
N ASN A 116 -0.14 -5.79 -0.45
CA ASN A 116 -0.86 -7.07 -0.39
C ASN A 116 -2.21 -7.04 0.36
N LEU A 117 -2.84 -5.86 0.47
CA LEU A 117 -4.13 -5.70 1.15
C LEU A 117 -5.22 -6.44 0.39
N GLY A 118 -6.05 -7.17 1.14
CA GLY A 118 -7.05 -8.10 0.61
C GLY A 118 -6.69 -9.57 0.85
N LEU A 119 -5.47 -9.85 1.30
CA LEU A 119 -5.09 -11.18 1.78
C LEU A 119 -5.84 -11.55 3.08
N ASN A 120 -6.38 -12.75 3.09
CA ASN A 120 -7.07 -13.40 4.19
C ASN A 120 -6.94 -14.91 4.01
N ASP A 121 -7.55 -15.70 4.89
CA ASP A 121 -7.39 -17.16 4.91
C ASP A 121 -7.93 -17.88 3.67
N LYS A 122 -8.84 -17.22 2.93
CA LYS A 122 -9.38 -17.73 1.67
C LYS A 122 -8.60 -17.21 0.47
N SER A 123 -8.35 -15.90 0.42
CA SER A 123 -7.70 -15.27 -0.73
C SER A 123 -6.22 -15.67 -0.88
N VAL A 124 -5.53 -16.04 0.21
CA VAL A 124 -4.19 -16.60 0.11
C VAL A 124 -4.18 -17.93 -0.67
N LEU A 125 -5.23 -18.73 -0.55
CA LEU A 125 -5.36 -20.00 -1.29
C LEU A 125 -5.63 -19.72 -2.78
N GLY A 126 -6.51 -18.77 -3.07
CA GLY A 126 -6.74 -18.30 -4.44
C GLY A 126 -5.47 -17.75 -5.09
N LEU A 127 -4.71 -16.95 -4.35
CA LEU A 127 -3.41 -16.44 -4.81
C LEU A 127 -2.44 -17.59 -5.11
N ALA A 128 -2.27 -18.53 -4.17
CA ALA A 128 -1.38 -19.68 -4.33
C ALA A 128 -1.70 -20.49 -5.59
N HIS A 129 -2.99 -20.76 -5.83
CA HIS A 129 -3.46 -21.49 -7.01
C HIS A 129 -3.25 -20.69 -8.30
N LYS A 130 -3.53 -19.38 -8.32
CA LYS A 130 -3.37 -18.55 -9.52
C LYS A 130 -1.93 -18.29 -9.91
N THR A 131 -1.01 -18.36 -8.95
CA THR A 131 0.42 -18.19 -9.23
C THR A 131 1.16 -19.50 -9.39
N ASP A 132 0.51 -20.65 -9.13
CA ASP A 132 1.18 -21.96 -9.00
C ASP A 132 2.41 -21.88 -8.08
N ASN A 133 2.28 -21.10 -7.01
CA ASN A 133 3.39 -20.75 -6.13
C ASN A 133 2.88 -20.53 -4.70
N PRO A 134 2.63 -21.60 -3.94
CA PRO A 134 2.13 -21.50 -2.57
C PRO A 134 3.11 -20.78 -1.65
N ARG A 135 4.43 -20.97 -1.83
CA ARG A 135 5.44 -20.28 -1.03
C ARG A 135 5.28 -18.76 -1.14
N PHE A 136 5.19 -18.25 -2.37
CA PHE A 136 4.97 -16.82 -2.62
C PHE A 136 3.69 -16.31 -1.94
N ALA A 137 2.57 -17.02 -2.06
CA ALA A 137 1.30 -16.57 -1.50
C ALA A 137 1.34 -16.47 0.03
N TRP A 138 1.93 -17.49 0.70
CA TRP A 138 2.07 -17.48 2.16
C TRP A 138 3.10 -16.47 2.65
N ASP A 139 4.19 -16.23 1.90
CA ASP A 139 5.14 -15.15 2.20
C ASP A 139 4.50 -13.76 2.05
N ALA A 140 3.71 -13.55 0.99
CA ALA A 140 2.94 -12.32 0.82
C ALA A 140 1.93 -12.12 1.97
N TYR A 141 1.32 -13.20 2.48
CA TYR A 141 0.35 -13.11 3.57
C TYR A 141 1.02 -12.81 4.92
N ARG A 142 2.15 -13.44 5.26
CA ARG A 142 2.87 -13.08 6.50
C ARG A 142 3.39 -11.64 6.45
N ARG A 143 3.92 -11.19 5.30
CA ARG A 143 4.33 -9.79 5.10
C ARG A 143 3.16 -8.84 5.25
N PHE A 144 1.99 -9.17 4.68
CA PHE A 144 0.80 -8.36 4.86
C PHE A 144 0.38 -8.23 6.33
N ILE A 145 0.33 -9.33 7.08
CA ILE A 145 -0.09 -9.29 8.49
C ILE A 145 0.90 -8.45 9.32
N GLN A 146 2.20 -8.63 9.10
CA GLN A 146 3.24 -7.84 9.76
C GLN A 146 3.11 -6.35 9.44
N MET A 147 3.07 -5.99 8.15
CA MET A 147 2.91 -4.60 7.72
C MET A 147 1.62 -3.99 8.24
N PHE A 148 0.48 -4.66 8.09
CA PHE A 148 -0.81 -4.15 8.55
C PHE A 148 -0.82 -4.00 10.08
N GLY A 149 -0.31 -5.01 10.80
CA GLY A 149 -0.21 -5.00 12.25
C GLY A 149 0.65 -3.84 12.77
N ASP A 150 1.83 -3.67 12.20
CA ASP A 150 2.77 -2.60 12.56
C ASP A 150 2.28 -1.23 12.13
N VAL A 151 2.06 -1.06 10.84
CA VAL A 151 1.80 0.24 10.22
C VAL A 151 0.37 0.72 10.47
N ALA A 152 -0.64 -0.14 10.29
CA ALA A 152 -2.03 0.29 10.41
C ALA A 152 -2.51 0.27 11.87
N MET A 153 -2.06 -0.74 12.61
CA MET A 153 -2.61 -1.03 13.93
C MET A 153 -1.67 -0.69 15.07
N GLY A 154 -0.37 -0.46 14.81
CA GLY A 154 0.61 -0.09 15.84
C GLY A 154 1.01 -1.27 16.74
N VAL A 155 1.19 -2.46 16.17
CA VAL A 155 1.86 -3.60 16.83
C VAL A 155 3.36 -3.47 16.60
N GLU A 156 4.18 -3.53 17.63
CA GLU A 156 5.62 -3.34 17.48
C GLU A 156 6.27 -4.35 16.51
N HIS A 157 6.94 -3.83 15.47
CA HIS A 157 7.64 -4.61 14.45
C HIS A 157 8.55 -5.72 15.02
N ALA A 158 9.31 -5.42 16.08
CA ALA A 158 10.24 -6.35 16.71
C ALA A 158 9.56 -7.64 17.23
N LYS A 159 8.26 -7.58 17.55
CA LYS A 159 7.50 -8.78 17.98
C LYS A 159 7.22 -9.73 16.82
N PHE A 160 7.04 -9.21 15.60
CA PHE A 160 6.95 -10.03 14.39
C PHE A 160 8.30 -10.66 14.05
N GLU A 161 9.38 -9.87 14.12
CA GLU A 161 10.76 -10.36 13.88
C GLU A 161 11.16 -11.48 14.85
N ALA A 162 10.79 -11.36 16.12
CA ALA A 162 11.04 -12.42 17.10
C ALA A 162 10.37 -13.76 16.74
N ILE A 163 9.17 -13.73 16.13
CA ILE A 163 8.45 -14.94 15.72
C ILE A 163 9.10 -15.59 14.49
N ILE A 164 9.50 -14.81 13.48
CA ILE A 164 10.17 -15.38 12.30
C ILE A 164 11.54 -15.96 12.69
N ASP A 165 12.28 -15.31 13.58
CA ASP A 165 13.55 -15.81 14.10
C ASP A 165 13.38 -17.10 14.92
N GLU A 166 12.32 -17.20 15.73
CA GLU A 166 11.95 -18.44 16.43
C GLU A 166 11.77 -19.60 15.43
N VAL A 167 10.94 -19.40 14.39
CA VAL A 167 10.66 -20.45 13.41
C VAL A 167 11.90 -20.82 12.59
N LYS A 168 12.72 -19.84 12.21
CA LYS A 168 14.01 -20.09 11.52
C LYS A 168 14.96 -20.92 12.40
N SER A 169 14.96 -20.68 13.71
CA SER A 169 15.85 -21.38 14.65
C SER A 169 15.61 -22.90 14.69
N HIS A 170 14.38 -23.36 14.44
CA HIS A 170 14.03 -24.80 14.43
C HIS A 170 14.84 -25.60 13.40
N ARG A 171 15.23 -24.98 12.28
CA ARG A 171 16.09 -25.59 11.25
C ARG A 171 17.48 -24.97 11.18
N GLY A 172 17.78 -23.98 12.01
CA GLY A 172 19.04 -23.23 11.96
C GLY A 172 19.28 -22.47 10.65
N ILE A 173 18.21 -22.13 9.92
CA ILE A 173 18.29 -21.32 8.69
C ILE A 173 18.49 -19.84 9.03
N LYS A 174 19.11 -19.08 8.12
CA LYS A 174 19.45 -17.67 8.39
C LYS A 174 18.62 -16.71 7.56
N GLN A 175 18.28 -17.10 6.33
CA GLN A 175 17.56 -16.24 5.41
C GLN A 175 16.09 -16.63 5.34
N ASP A 176 15.21 -15.64 5.29
CA ASP A 176 13.76 -15.84 5.10
C ASP A 176 13.44 -16.55 3.76
N THR A 177 14.34 -16.48 2.79
CA THR A 177 14.26 -17.19 1.51
C THR A 177 14.28 -18.71 1.68
N GLU A 178 14.85 -19.22 2.77
CA GLU A 178 14.98 -20.65 3.08
C GLU A 178 13.73 -21.23 3.79
N LEU A 179 12.77 -20.38 4.15
CA LEU A 179 11.49 -20.80 4.75
C LEU A 179 10.64 -21.56 3.72
N ASN A 180 10.13 -22.71 4.14
CA ASN A 180 9.20 -23.50 3.33
C ASN A 180 7.74 -23.09 3.59
N VAL A 181 6.81 -23.68 2.81
CA VAL A 181 5.38 -23.35 2.88
C VAL A 181 4.78 -23.60 4.27
N ASN A 182 5.14 -24.70 4.93
CA ASN A 182 4.57 -25.07 6.23
C ASN A 182 5.02 -24.09 7.32
N GLU A 183 6.28 -23.66 7.28
CA GLU A 183 6.82 -22.65 8.20
C GLU A 183 6.17 -21.28 7.97
N LEU A 184 5.95 -20.88 6.72
CA LEU A 184 5.24 -19.64 6.42
C LEU A 184 3.79 -19.68 6.94
N GLN A 185 3.13 -20.82 6.81
CA GLN A 185 1.79 -21.04 7.39
C GLN A 185 1.83 -20.97 8.93
N GLU A 186 2.83 -21.57 9.57
CA GLU A 186 3.04 -21.49 11.03
C GLU A 186 3.23 -20.03 11.47
N ILE A 187 4.09 -19.27 10.78
CA ILE A 187 4.34 -17.86 11.03
C ILE A 187 3.03 -17.05 10.90
N VAL A 188 2.24 -17.28 9.85
CA VAL A 188 0.93 -16.61 9.68
C VAL A 188 0.02 -16.85 10.88
N GLN A 189 -0.04 -18.08 11.40
CA GLN A 189 -0.86 -18.38 12.58
C GLN A 189 -0.32 -17.67 13.83
N LYS A 190 1.00 -17.74 14.07
CA LYS A 190 1.65 -17.04 15.20
C LYS A 190 1.45 -15.52 15.11
N TYR A 191 1.51 -14.93 13.92
CA TYR A 191 1.29 -13.50 13.69
C TYR A 191 -0.15 -13.07 14.02
N LYS A 192 -1.16 -13.87 13.66
CA LYS A 192 -2.55 -13.57 14.05
C LYS A 192 -2.76 -13.66 15.55
N VAL A 193 -2.12 -14.63 16.22
CA VAL A 193 -2.16 -14.75 17.68
C VAL A 193 -1.50 -13.53 18.33
N LEU A 194 -0.32 -13.12 17.84
CA LEU A 194 0.34 -11.89 18.28
C LEU A 194 -0.58 -10.67 18.11
N TYR A 195 -1.17 -10.50 16.92
CA TYR A 195 -2.10 -9.41 16.64
C TYR A 195 -3.26 -9.41 17.64
N LYS A 196 -3.88 -10.57 17.88
CA LYS A 196 -4.98 -10.72 18.84
C LYS A 196 -4.58 -10.35 20.26
N ASN A 197 -3.40 -10.76 20.69
CA ASN A 197 -2.89 -10.43 22.03
C ASN A 197 -2.63 -8.93 22.19
N GLU A 198 -2.16 -8.26 21.13
CA GLU A 198 -1.78 -6.84 21.17
C GLU A 198 -2.96 -5.88 20.93
N LYS A 199 -3.99 -6.32 20.19
CA LYS A 199 -5.16 -5.49 19.84
C LYS A 199 -6.45 -5.90 20.53
N GLY A 200 -6.51 -7.08 21.13
CA GLY A 200 -7.70 -7.61 21.78
C GLY A 200 -8.78 -8.08 20.80
N GLU A 201 -8.49 -8.14 19.51
CA GLU A 201 -9.40 -8.54 18.43
C GLU A 201 -8.69 -9.39 17.39
N ASP A 202 -9.42 -10.24 16.67
CA ASP A 202 -8.86 -11.08 15.63
C ASP A 202 -8.38 -10.26 14.41
N PHE A 203 -7.34 -10.76 13.72
CA PHE A 203 -6.86 -10.12 12.49
C PHE A 203 -7.99 -10.04 11.46
N PRO A 204 -8.29 -8.85 10.90
CA PRO A 204 -9.46 -8.63 10.06
C PRO A 204 -9.41 -9.50 8.81
N GLN A 205 -10.40 -10.37 8.64
CA GLN A 205 -10.54 -11.22 7.45
C GLN A 205 -11.32 -10.53 6.31
N ASP A 206 -12.11 -9.50 6.62
CA ASP A 206 -12.83 -8.70 5.62
C ASP A 206 -11.88 -7.71 4.91
N PRO A 207 -11.65 -7.87 3.59
CA PRO A 207 -10.80 -6.97 2.82
C PRO A 207 -11.23 -5.49 2.85
N LYS A 208 -12.53 -5.21 3.00
CA LYS A 208 -13.02 -3.83 3.07
C LYS A 208 -12.70 -3.21 4.42
N ALA A 209 -12.84 -3.95 5.51
CA ALA A 209 -12.40 -3.52 6.83
C ALA A 209 -10.88 -3.25 6.85
N GLN A 210 -10.08 -4.15 6.27
CA GLN A 210 -8.63 -3.93 6.08
C GLN A 210 -8.36 -2.61 5.34
N MET A 211 -9.05 -2.37 4.21
CA MET A 211 -8.86 -1.16 3.40
C MET A 211 -9.17 0.11 4.19
N TRP A 212 -10.26 0.13 4.97
CA TRP A 212 -10.61 1.31 5.77
C TRP A 212 -9.67 1.55 6.95
N ALA A 213 -9.18 0.48 7.58
CA ALA A 213 -8.13 0.59 8.61
C ALA A 213 -6.84 1.18 8.00
N ALA A 214 -6.43 0.70 6.82
CA ALA A 214 -5.27 1.23 6.11
C ALA A 214 -5.44 2.71 5.69
N ILE A 215 -6.61 3.10 5.18
CA ILE A 215 -6.93 4.51 4.84
C ILE A 215 -6.83 5.38 6.10
N GLY A 216 -7.42 4.92 7.21
CA GLY A 216 -7.39 5.63 8.49
C GLY A 216 -5.97 5.78 9.03
N ALA A 217 -5.17 4.72 8.95
CA ALA A 217 -3.76 4.75 9.34
C ALA A 217 -2.94 5.74 8.52
N VAL A 218 -3.14 5.80 7.20
CA VAL A 218 -2.45 6.79 6.35
C VAL A 218 -2.85 8.22 6.75
N PHE A 219 -4.13 8.51 6.96
CA PHE A 219 -4.53 9.83 7.44
C PHE A 219 -4.00 10.14 8.84
N GLY A 220 -4.00 9.15 9.74
CA GLY A 220 -3.38 9.24 11.06
C GLY A 220 -1.90 9.57 10.99
N SER A 221 -1.19 8.97 10.02
CA SER A 221 0.26 9.14 9.84
C SER A 221 0.69 10.59 9.60
N TRP A 222 -0.22 11.42 9.10
CA TRP A 222 0.02 12.84 8.84
C TRP A 222 0.47 13.62 10.09
N MET A 223 -0.04 13.23 11.27
CA MET A 223 0.26 13.88 12.54
C MET A 223 1.21 13.05 13.43
N ASN A 224 1.88 12.05 12.87
CA ASN A 224 2.89 11.30 13.63
C ASN A 224 4.10 12.19 13.96
N PRO A 225 4.80 11.96 15.09
CA PRO A 225 5.92 12.78 15.52
C PRO A 225 6.99 12.98 14.44
N ARG A 226 7.32 11.92 13.69
CA ARG A 226 8.28 11.98 12.57
C ARG A 226 7.83 12.93 11.45
N ALA A 227 6.54 12.92 11.11
CA ALA A 227 5.98 13.74 10.03
C ALA A 227 5.91 15.23 10.45
N ILE A 228 5.54 15.50 11.71
CA ILE A 228 5.59 16.85 12.30
C ILE A 228 7.02 17.36 12.26
N LYS A 229 7.97 16.57 12.77
CA LYS A 229 9.38 16.98 12.84
C LYS A 229 9.98 17.22 11.45
N TYR A 230 9.65 16.40 10.47
CA TYR A 230 10.08 16.62 9.09
C TYR A 230 9.59 17.97 8.54
N ARG A 231 8.31 18.31 8.76
CA ARG A 231 7.76 19.60 8.31
C ARG A 231 8.45 20.79 8.98
N GLU A 232 8.73 20.69 10.28
CA GLU A 232 9.51 21.71 11.01
C GLU A 232 10.90 21.90 10.39
N LEU A 233 11.65 20.80 10.22
CA LEU A 233 13.04 20.84 9.70
C LEU A 233 13.12 21.37 8.26
N ASN A 234 12.07 21.14 7.47
CA ASN A 234 11.99 21.61 6.08
C ASN A 234 11.27 22.96 5.94
N ASN A 235 11.01 23.67 7.03
CA ASN A 235 10.32 24.97 7.05
C ASN A 235 8.94 24.97 6.35
N ILE A 236 8.25 23.82 6.37
CA ILE A 236 6.89 23.70 5.85
C ILE A 236 5.94 24.25 6.92
N LYS A 237 5.45 25.47 6.70
CA LYS A 237 4.55 26.16 7.64
C LYS A 237 3.30 25.32 7.92
N GLU A 238 2.84 25.38 9.17
CA GLU A 238 1.56 24.78 9.55
C GLU A 238 0.42 25.37 8.70
N GLY A 239 -0.47 24.52 8.22
CA GLY A 239 -1.56 24.91 7.32
C GLY A 239 -1.16 25.15 5.85
N ALA A 240 0.14 25.12 5.50
CA ALA A 240 0.57 25.24 4.10
C ALA A 240 0.14 24.03 3.24
N LEU A 241 -0.10 22.88 3.88
CA LEU A 241 -0.57 21.65 3.26
C LEU A 241 -1.90 21.24 3.90
N LYS A 242 -2.85 20.80 3.08
CA LYS A 242 -4.16 20.31 3.57
C LYS A 242 -4.06 18.99 4.32
N GLY A 243 -3.04 18.17 4.00
CA GLY A 243 -2.87 16.83 4.53
C GLY A 243 -2.11 15.94 3.55
N THR A 244 -2.33 14.63 3.69
CA THR A 244 -1.84 13.60 2.76
C THR A 244 -2.99 12.98 1.98
N ALA A 245 -2.77 12.65 0.72
CA ALA A 245 -3.69 11.85 -0.07
C ALA A 245 -3.46 10.36 0.18
N VAL A 246 -4.46 9.53 -0.12
CA VAL A 246 -4.37 8.07 -0.05
C VAL A 246 -4.55 7.48 -1.43
N THR A 247 -3.53 6.84 -1.96
CA THR A 247 -3.59 6.12 -3.23
C THR A 247 -3.84 4.63 -2.95
N VAL A 248 -4.96 4.11 -3.46
CA VAL A 248 -5.28 2.68 -3.49
C VAL A 248 -5.04 2.18 -4.92
N MET A 249 -4.13 1.23 -5.10
CA MET A 249 -3.68 0.79 -6.43
C MET A 249 -3.59 -0.72 -6.49
N ALA A 250 -4.01 -1.33 -7.59
CA ALA A 250 -3.87 -2.77 -7.80
C ALA A 250 -2.41 -3.22 -7.65
N MET A 251 -2.21 -4.34 -6.96
CA MET A 251 -0.89 -4.96 -6.83
C MET A 251 -0.44 -5.57 -8.16
N VAL A 252 0.85 -5.39 -8.43
CA VAL A 252 1.62 -6.18 -9.39
C VAL A 252 2.75 -6.85 -8.65
N PHE A 253 3.15 -8.05 -9.07
CA PHE A 253 4.06 -8.89 -8.31
C PHE A 253 5.38 -9.07 -9.06
N GLY A 254 6.45 -8.50 -8.51
CA GLY A 254 7.83 -8.76 -8.96
C GLY A 254 8.39 -10.10 -8.47
N ASN A 255 7.72 -10.75 -7.51
CA ASN A 255 8.14 -11.98 -6.83
C ASN A 255 7.28 -13.21 -7.19
N LYS A 256 6.70 -13.24 -8.39
CA LYS A 256 5.93 -14.40 -8.87
C LYS A 256 6.85 -15.57 -9.27
N GLY A 257 8.10 -15.29 -9.60
CA GLY A 257 9.11 -16.26 -10.03
C GLY A 257 10.21 -15.62 -10.86
N GLU A 258 11.01 -16.45 -11.54
CA GLU A 258 12.23 -16.04 -12.27
C GLU A 258 11.99 -15.09 -13.46
N THR A 259 10.76 -14.92 -13.92
CA THR A 259 10.38 -14.01 -15.02
C THR A 259 9.73 -12.72 -14.53
N SER A 260 9.79 -12.45 -13.23
CA SER A 260 9.24 -11.24 -12.58
C SER A 260 10.35 -10.49 -11.85
N GLY A 261 10.20 -9.19 -11.69
CA GLY A 261 11.14 -8.37 -10.93
C GLY A 261 10.60 -7.00 -10.60
N THR A 262 11.36 -6.26 -9.80
CA THR A 262 11.10 -4.88 -9.40
C THR A 262 12.39 -4.07 -9.57
N GLY A 263 12.27 -2.76 -9.77
CA GLY A 263 13.44 -1.90 -9.91
C GLY A 263 13.13 -0.42 -9.82
N VAL A 264 14.19 0.36 -9.61
CA VAL A 264 14.17 1.81 -9.55
C VAL A 264 15.24 2.34 -10.49
N CYS A 265 14.92 3.36 -11.27
CA CYS A 265 15.85 3.97 -12.19
C CYS A 265 15.72 5.49 -12.25
N PHE A 266 16.79 6.11 -12.71
CA PHE A 266 16.91 7.52 -13.03
C PHE A 266 17.30 7.65 -14.49
N SER A 267 16.69 8.61 -15.19
CA SER A 267 16.99 8.89 -16.61
C SER A 267 18.36 9.56 -16.82
N ARG A 268 19.00 9.99 -15.73
CA ARG A 268 20.34 10.59 -15.63
C ARG A 268 20.98 10.16 -14.31
N ASP A 269 22.30 10.29 -14.21
CA ASP A 269 23.00 10.05 -12.95
C ASP A 269 22.54 11.07 -11.88
N PRO A 270 21.94 10.63 -10.76
CA PRO A 270 21.45 11.54 -9.73
C PRO A 270 22.56 12.20 -8.91
N SER A 271 23.81 11.72 -9.00
CA SER A 271 24.97 12.20 -8.25
C SER A 271 25.67 13.36 -8.97
N ASN A 272 25.81 13.27 -10.29
CA ASN A 272 26.58 14.24 -11.08
C ASN A 272 25.80 14.90 -12.24
N GLY A 273 24.61 14.39 -12.58
CA GLY A 273 23.75 14.92 -13.64
C GLY A 273 24.06 14.44 -15.06
N ASP A 274 25.02 13.53 -15.23
CA ASP A 274 25.40 12.99 -16.52
C ASP A 274 24.21 12.29 -17.20
N LYS A 275 24.14 12.42 -18.53
CA LYS A 275 23.04 11.86 -19.33
C LYS A 275 23.22 10.36 -19.59
N ILE A 276 23.22 9.59 -18.51
CA ILE A 276 23.37 8.14 -18.51
C ILE A 276 22.21 7.53 -17.72
N PHE A 277 21.60 6.46 -18.26
CA PHE A 277 20.55 5.74 -17.54
C PHE A 277 21.18 4.94 -16.39
N MET A 278 20.70 5.17 -15.18
CA MET A 278 21.16 4.46 -13.98
C MET A 278 19.97 3.83 -13.27
N GLY A 279 20.12 2.60 -12.79
CA GLY A 279 19.09 1.95 -12.02
C GLY A 279 19.54 0.61 -11.45
N GLU A 280 18.73 0.12 -10.53
CA GLU A 280 18.90 -1.16 -9.86
C GLU A 280 17.60 -1.95 -10.00
N TYR A 281 17.72 -3.27 -10.11
CA TYR A 281 16.57 -4.16 -10.16
C TYR A 281 16.89 -5.47 -9.46
N LEU A 282 15.85 -6.11 -8.94
CA LEU A 282 15.92 -7.43 -8.33
C LEU A 282 14.89 -8.34 -9.01
N MET A 283 15.36 -9.52 -9.40
CA MET A 283 14.51 -10.59 -9.90
C MET A 283 13.84 -11.30 -8.73
N ASN A 284 12.60 -11.72 -8.94
CA ASN A 284 11.82 -12.49 -7.96
C ASN A 284 11.71 -11.80 -6.58
N ALA A 285 11.52 -10.48 -6.58
CA ALA A 285 11.53 -9.62 -5.39
C ALA A 285 10.35 -8.61 -5.37
N GLN A 286 10.02 -8.07 -4.20
CA GLN A 286 9.14 -6.90 -4.06
C GLN A 286 9.96 -5.65 -3.79
N GLY A 287 9.39 -4.45 -4.00
CA GLY A 287 10.13 -3.20 -3.82
C GLY A 287 10.60 -2.88 -2.39
N GLU A 288 10.34 -3.77 -1.43
CA GLU A 288 10.85 -3.70 -0.06
C GLU A 288 12.20 -4.44 0.11
N ASP A 289 12.49 -5.39 -0.77
CA ASP A 289 13.74 -6.17 -0.76
C ASP A 289 14.87 -5.38 -1.47
#